data_AF-S4PB56-F1
#
_entry.id   AF-S4PB56-F1
#
_cell.length_a   1.000
_cell.length_b   1.000
_cell.length_c   1.000
_cell.angle_alpha   90.00
_cell.angle_beta   90.00
_cell.angle_gamma   90.00
#
_symmetry.space_group_name_H-M   'P 1'
#
loop_
_entity.id
_entity.type
_entity.pdbx_description
1 polymer ?
#
loop_
_entity_poly.entity_id
_entity_poly.type
_entity_poly.pdbx_seq_one_letter_code
_entity_poly.pdbx_strand_id
1 'polypeptide(L)'
;MARAAFCLSIAFLFLASVIPSEAQNTEAAAPTEPATAAAPAASAEAAADAPELLFDVRGNITLLCPLVSDKNLDYEWRKNGTELSQVWELAGRYSLERGGAEFHVARALEDDFGTYACALAGESRRWAVRGRPHVKLPANANVVEGQKLKLTCKVVGKPHPRVSWSYSNSSDGEFAPLGDGAALGDGAALADSEAGVPDGVLLLAAAARR
;
A
#
# COMPACT_ATOMS: atom_id res chain seq x y z
N MET A 1 -40.95 -40.07 18.20
CA MET A 1 -40.59 -38.66 17.97
C MET A 1 -39.07 -38.54 18.02
N ALA A 2 -38.43 -37.98 16.98
CA ALA A 2 -37.09 -37.37 17.01
C ALA A 2 -36.72 -36.99 15.57
N ARG A 3 -36.81 -35.71 15.21
CA ARG A 3 -36.13 -35.18 14.02
C ARG A 3 -34.78 -34.66 14.49
N ALA A 4 -33.69 -35.23 13.97
CA ALA A 4 -32.35 -34.70 14.22
C ALA A 4 -32.21 -33.39 13.43
N ALA A 5 -32.12 -32.27 14.15
CA ALA A 5 -31.76 -30.99 13.56
C ALA A 5 -30.22 -30.94 13.44
N PHE A 6 -29.71 -31.11 12.21
CA PHE A 6 -28.32 -30.77 11.92
C PHE A 6 -28.20 -29.24 11.97
N CYS A 7 -27.55 -28.72 13.02
CA CYS A 7 -27.04 -27.34 12.99
C CYS A 7 -25.93 -27.27 11.93
N LEU A 8 -26.22 -26.73 10.75
CA LEU A 8 -25.17 -26.28 9.86
C LEU A 8 -24.45 -25.11 10.52
N SER A 9 -23.12 -25.20 10.60
CA SER A 9 -22.27 -24.11 11.07
C SER A 9 -22.42 -22.91 10.14
N ILE A 10 -22.89 -21.78 10.68
CA ILE A 10 -22.94 -20.50 9.97
C ILE A 10 -21.50 -20.02 9.79
N ALA A 11 -20.93 -20.26 8.61
CA ALA A 11 -19.61 -19.76 8.24
C ALA A 11 -19.75 -18.29 7.80
N PHE A 12 -19.47 -17.36 8.71
CA PHE A 12 -19.40 -15.94 8.39
C PHE A 12 -18.18 -15.66 7.49
N LEU A 13 -18.45 -15.24 6.26
CA LEU A 13 -17.43 -14.79 5.32
C LEU A 13 -17.29 -13.27 5.43
N PHE A 14 -16.07 -12.81 5.69
CA PHE A 14 -15.69 -11.41 5.66
C PHE A 14 -14.80 -11.16 4.45
N LEU A 15 -15.10 -10.10 3.70
CA LEU A 15 -14.26 -9.63 2.61
C LEU A 15 -13.75 -8.23 2.95
N ALA A 16 -12.57 -7.92 2.43
CA ALA A 16 -11.98 -6.59 2.50
C ALA A 16 -11.43 -6.25 1.12
N SER A 17 -11.70 -5.03 0.65
CA SER A 17 -11.24 -4.57 -0.66
C SER A 17 -10.42 -3.29 -0.53
N VAL A 18 -9.75 -2.93 -1.63
CA VAL A 18 -8.98 -1.70 -1.77
C VAL A 18 -9.72 -0.79 -2.74
N ILE A 19 -9.94 0.45 -2.33
CA ILE A 19 -10.43 1.50 -3.24
C ILE A 19 -9.21 2.16 -3.90
N PRO A 20 -9.06 2.12 -5.23
CA PRO A 20 -7.96 2.79 -5.93
C PRO A 20 -8.10 4.32 -5.86
N SER A 21 -6.96 5.02 -5.86
CA SER A 21 -6.88 6.45 -5.53
C SER A 21 -7.52 7.42 -6.54
N GLU A 22 -7.90 6.96 -7.74
CA GLU A 22 -8.38 7.83 -8.82
C GLU A 22 -9.86 8.25 -8.67
N ALA A 23 -10.60 7.66 -7.72
CA ALA A 23 -12.05 7.84 -7.60
C ALA A 23 -12.51 9.06 -6.76
N GLN A 24 -11.61 9.95 -6.33
CA GLN A 24 -11.93 11.02 -5.36
C GLN A 24 -12.16 12.43 -5.96
N ASN A 25 -11.99 12.62 -7.28
CA ASN A 25 -11.97 13.96 -7.89
C ASN A 25 -13.16 14.26 -8.81
N THR A 26 -14.22 14.85 -8.22
CA THR A 26 -15.23 15.70 -8.89
C THR A 26 -15.54 16.85 -7.92
N GLU A 27 -14.94 18.04 -8.10
CA GLU A 27 -15.52 19.19 -8.86
C GLU A 27 -16.37 20.09 -7.93
N ALA A 28 -16.27 21.43 -7.83
CA ALA A 28 -15.37 22.47 -8.38
C ALA A 28 -15.01 23.46 -7.22
N ALA A 29 -14.42 24.67 -7.34
CA ALA A 29 -14.07 25.54 -8.47
C ALA A 29 -12.92 26.52 -8.10
N ALA A 30 -12.60 27.47 -8.98
CA ALA A 30 -11.73 28.64 -8.77
C ALA A 30 -12.42 29.91 -9.37
N PRO A 31 -11.82 31.13 -9.42
CA PRO A 31 -10.64 31.65 -8.72
C PRO A 31 -10.85 33.03 -8.05
N THR A 32 -9.89 33.50 -7.25
CA THR A 32 -9.48 34.92 -7.28
C THR A 32 -8.07 35.10 -6.69
N GLU A 33 -7.16 35.63 -7.51
CA GLU A 33 -5.84 36.16 -7.13
C GLU A 33 -5.96 37.71 -6.99
N PRO A 34 -5.03 38.44 -6.31
CA PRO A 34 -3.63 38.47 -6.73
C PRO A 34 -2.54 38.55 -5.64
N ALA A 35 -1.41 37.88 -5.94
CA ALA A 35 -0.02 38.32 -5.75
C ALA A 35 0.41 39.11 -4.49
N THR A 36 1.32 38.52 -3.72
CA THR A 36 2.54 39.23 -3.27
C THR A 36 3.71 38.24 -3.23
N ALA A 37 4.85 38.62 -3.80
CA ALA A 37 5.98 37.73 -4.02
C ALA A 37 6.84 37.48 -2.76
N ALA A 38 7.32 36.25 -2.61
CA ALA A 38 8.45 35.88 -1.75
C ALA A 38 9.29 34.77 -2.42
N ALA A 39 10.59 34.75 -2.12
CA ALA A 39 11.62 33.97 -2.81
C ALA A 39 11.51 32.44 -2.62
N PRO A 40 12.09 31.62 -3.53
CA PRO A 40 11.83 30.17 -3.56
C PRO A 40 12.50 29.41 -2.41
N ALA A 41 11.70 28.66 -1.66
CA ALA A 41 12.16 27.65 -0.71
C ALA A 41 12.55 26.35 -1.43
N ALA A 42 13.66 26.40 -2.18
CA ALA A 42 14.15 25.28 -2.99
C ALA A 42 14.76 24.15 -2.14
N SER A 43 13.92 23.36 -1.47
CA SER A 43 14.35 22.11 -0.80
C SER A 43 13.26 21.05 -0.54
N ALA A 44 11.97 21.31 -0.82
CA ALA A 44 10.88 20.36 -0.52
C ALA A 44 10.10 19.84 -1.77
N GLU A 45 9.95 20.63 -2.83
CA GLU A 45 9.11 20.26 -4.00
C GLU A 45 9.71 19.16 -4.90
N ALA A 46 11.00 18.84 -4.77
CA ALA A 46 11.73 17.93 -5.65
C ALA A 46 11.33 16.43 -5.54
N ALA A 47 10.40 16.10 -4.64
CA ALA A 47 9.92 14.73 -4.37
C ALA A 47 8.56 14.38 -4.99
N ALA A 48 7.76 15.37 -5.40
CA ALA A 48 6.38 15.16 -5.86
C ALA A 48 6.25 14.86 -7.38
N ASP A 49 7.22 15.29 -8.18
CA ASP A 49 7.22 15.18 -9.66
C ASP A 49 8.07 14.00 -10.20
N ALA A 50 8.45 13.06 -9.33
CA ALA A 50 9.20 11.88 -9.76
C ALA A 50 8.24 10.81 -10.32
N PRO A 51 8.45 10.25 -11.52
CA PRO A 51 7.62 9.17 -12.05
C PRO A 51 7.59 7.97 -11.10
N GLU A 52 6.39 7.43 -10.86
CA GLU A 52 6.17 6.30 -9.96
C GLU A 52 6.34 4.96 -10.67
N LEU A 53 7.12 4.05 -10.07
CA LEU A 53 7.23 2.65 -10.47
C LEU A 53 6.54 1.77 -9.44
N LEU A 54 5.47 1.09 -9.87
CA LEU A 54 4.71 0.14 -9.04
C LEU A 54 5.11 -1.31 -9.32
N PHE A 55 5.67 -2.00 -8.32
CA PHE A 55 6.04 -3.43 -8.37
C PHE A 55 5.27 -4.28 -7.35
N ASP A 56 5.06 -5.56 -7.65
CA ASP A 56 4.55 -6.54 -6.69
C ASP A 56 5.69 -7.09 -5.83
N VAL A 57 5.52 -7.21 -4.52
CA VAL A 57 6.56 -7.78 -3.65
C VAL A 57 6.86 -9.24 -4.05
N ARG A 58 8.16 -9.56 -4.16
CA ARG A 58 8.78 -10.74 -4.82
C ARG A 58 8.79 -10.72 -6.35
N GLY A 59 8.26 -9.68 -6.98
CA GLY A 59 8.47 -9.37 -8.40
C GLY A 59 9.83 -8.74 -8.66
N ASN A 60 9.98 -8.06 -9.80
CA ASN A 60 11.23 -7.45 -10.22
C ASN A 60 11.10 -5.92 -10.30
N ILE A 61 12.20 -5.23 -10.00
CA ILE A 61 12.37 -3.80 -10.26
C ILE A 61 13.38 -3.65 -11.40
N THR A 62 13.05 -2.84 -12.40
CA THR A 62 13.98 -2.38 -13.43
C THR A 62 13.81 -0.87 -13.59
N LEU A 63 14.92 -0.12 -13.51
CA LEU A 63 14.97 1.32 -13.77
C LEU A 63 15.99 1.60 -14.87
N LEU A 64 15.56 2.31 -15.91
CA LEU A 64 16.42 2.75 -17.01
C LEU A 64 16.77 4.22 -16.82
N CYS A 65 18.06 4.52 -16.68
CA CYS A 65 18.56 5.90 -16.71
C CYS A 65 18.49 6.44 -18.16
N PRO A 66 17.80 7.57 -18.41
CA PRO A 66 17.67 8.12 -19.77
C PRO A 66 18.89 8.98 -20.19
N LEU A 67 19.84 9.21 -19.28
CA LEU A 67 21.02 10.03 -19.51
C LEU A 67 22.01 9.25 -20.40
N VAL A 68 22.64 9.92 -21.36
CA VAL A 68 23.57 9.29 -22.33
C VAL A 68 25.01 9.50 -21.89
N SER A 69 25.80 8.42 -21.85
CA SER A 69 27.22 8.46 -21.49
C SER A 69 28.12 8.60 -22.72
N ASP A 70 28.32 9.85 -23.17
CA ASP A 70 29.11 10.18 -24.37
C ASP A 70 30.62 9.91 -24.25
N LYS A 71 31.12 9.62 -23.03
CA LYS A 71 32.57 9.50 -22.73
C LYS A 71 32.93 8.30 -21.86
N ASN A 72 32.07 7.28 -21.78
CA ASN A 72 32.19 6.18 -20.81
C ASN A 72 32.32 6.70 -19.36
N LEU A 73 31.53 7.72 -19.01
CA LEU A 73 31.34 8.14 -17.62
C LEU A 73 30.45 7.11 -16.91
N ASP A 74 30.80 6.77 -15.67
CA ASP A 74 30.03 5.85 -14.83
C ASP A 74 28.74 6.50 -14.32
N TYR A 75 27.67 5.72 -14.22
CA TYR A 75 26.39 6.16 -13.66
C TYR A 75 26.41 6.10 -12.13
N GLU A 76 26.14 7.23 -11.47
CA GLU A 76 25.95 7.28 -10.02
C GLU A 76 24.51 6.91 -9.65
N TRP A 77 24.30 5.74 -9.06
CA TRP A 77 22.99 5.33 -8.55
C TRP A 77 22.85 5.52 -7.05
N ARG A 78 21.69 6.05 -6.64
CA ARG A 78 21.36 6.35 -5.24
C ARG A 78 19.94 5.88 -4.91
N LYS A 79 19.73 5.38 -3.69
CA LYS A 79 18.43 5.10 -3.08
C LYS A 79 18.31 5.96 -1.82
N ASN A 80 17.24 6.74 -1.72
CA ASN A 80 17.01 7.70 -0.63
C ASN A 80 18.21 8.65 -0.39
N GLY A 81 18.92 9.03 -1.46
CA GLY A 81 20.14 9.86 -1.43
C GLY A 81 21.44 9.10 -1.18
N THR A 82 21.37 7.93 -0.55
CA THR A 82 22.52 7.06 -0.25
C THR A 82 22.96 6.28 -1.49
N GLU A 83 24.27 6.13 -1.70
CA GLU A 83 24.82 5.33 -2.80
C GLU A 83 24.44 3.84 -2.66
N LEU A 84 24.11 3.15 -3.76
CA LEU A 84 23.65 1.75 -3.70
C LEU A 84 24.62 0.81 -2.96
N SER A 85 25.93 1.04 -3.08
CA SER A 85 26.99 0.27 -2.40
C SER A 85 26.92 0.35 -0.87
N GLN A 86 26.31 1.41 -0.34
CA GLN A 86 26.16 1.68 1.11
C GLN A 86 24.78 1.25 1.65
N VAL A 87 23.85 0.83 0.78
CA VAL A 87 22.51 0.37 1.15
C VAL A 87 22.58 -1.13 1.47
N TRP A 88 22.72 -1.46 2.75
CA TRP A 88 22.89 -2.84 3.22
C TRP A 88 21.73 -3.76 2.82
N GLU A 89 20.49 -3.23 2.72
CA GLU A 89 19.32 -3.99 2.29
C GLU A 89 19.46 -4.50 0.84
N LEU A 90 20.19 -3.77 -0.01
CA LEU A 90 20.42 -4.10 -1.42
C LEU A 90 21.70 -4.92 -1.65
N ALA A 91 22.57 -5.09 -0.65
CA ALA A 91 23.86 -5.74 -0.79
C ALA A 91 23.72 -7.15 -1.42
N GLY A 92 24.34 -7.35 -2.59
CA GLY A 92 24.28 -8.61 -3.34
C GLY A 92 22.93 -8.94 -4.00
N ARG A 93 21.94 -8.02 -3.97
CA ARG A 93 20.60 -8.22 -4.58
C ARG A 93 20.36 -7.42 -5.86
N TYR A 94 21.15 -6.37 -6.11
CA TYR A 94 21.03 -5.57 -7.34
C TYR A 94 22.10 -5.93 -8.39
N SER A 95 21.76 -5.73 -9.65
CA SER A 95 22.71 -5.65 -10.78
C SER A 95 22.65 -4.27 -11.44
N LEU A 96 23.77 -3.88 -12.04
CA LEU A 96 23.87 -2.74 -12.94
C LEU A 96 24.25 -3.27 -14.31
N GLU A 97 23.35 -3.10 -15.28
CA GLU A 97 23.46 -3.62 -16.63
C GLU A 97 23.62 -2.46 -17.64
N ARG A 98 23.90 -2.80 -18.91
CA ARG A 98 24.15 -1.82 -19.99
C ARG A 98 25.19 -0.74 -19.63
N GLY A 99 26.30 -1.14 -19.01
CA GLY A 99 27.36 -0.22 -18.59
C GLY A 99 26.93 0.72 -17.46
N GLY A 100 25.96 0.32 -16.63
CA GLY A 100 25.44 1.12 -15.52
C GLY A 100 24.14 1.86 -15.81
N ALA A 101 23.67 1.90 -17.06
CA ALA A 101 22.45 2.62 -17.44
C ALA A 101 21.16 1.95 -16.93
N GLU A 102 21.17 0.64 -16.66
CA GLU A 102 20.00 -0.13 -16.24
C GLU A 102 20.23 -0.72 -14.83
N PHE A 103 19.41 -0.31 -13.86
CA PHE A 103 19.40 -0.87 -12.51
C PHE A 103 18.33 -1.95 -12.39
N HIS A 104 18.70 -3.12 -11.86
CA HIS A 104 17.79 -4.25 -11.71
C HIS A 104 17.86 -4.87 -10.31
N VAL A 105 16.71 -5.26 -9.76
CA VAL A 105 16.59 -6.08 -8.54
C VAL A 105 15.56 -7.19 -8.80
N ALA A 106 16.01 -8.43 -8.67
CA ALA A 106 15.14 -9.60 -8.72
C ALA A 106 14.60 -9.93 -7.32
N ARG A 107 13.33 -10.39 -7.25
CA ARG A 107 12.62 -10.70 -5.99
C ARG A 107 12.62 -9.54 -4.98
N ALA A 108 12.21 -8.36 -5.44
CA ALA A 108 12.15 -7.14 -4.66
C ALA A 108 11.30 -7.28 -3.37
N LEU A 109 11.73 -6.61 -2.31
CA LEU A 109 11.15 -6.66 -0.96
C LEU A 109 10.47 -5.34 -0.60
N GLU A 110 9.75 -5.29 0.53
CA GLU A 110 9.15 -4.05 1.02
C GLU A 110 10.22 -2.99 1.37
N ASP A 111 11.41 -3.43 1.79
CA ASP A 111 12.54 -2.52 2.02
C ASP A 111 13.06 -1.87 0.74
N ASP A 112 12.71 -2.37 -0.46
CA ASP A 112 13.07 -1.77 -1.75
C ASP A 112 12.17 -0.59 -2.14
N PHE A 113 11.17 -0.24 -1.32
CA PHE A 113 10.46 1.03 -1.48
C PHE A 113 11.40 2.22 -1.21
N GLY A 114 11.23 3.30 -1.98
CA GLY A 114 12.01 4.53 -1.78
C GLY A 114 12.12 5.40 -3.02
N THR A 115 12.88 6.48 -2.90
CA THR A 115 13.22 7.34 -4.04
C THR A 115 14.55 6.89 -4.61
N TYR A 116 14.54 6.44 -5.87
CA TYR A 116 15.76 6.07 -6.59
C TYR A 116 16.19 7.21 -7.49
N ALA A 117 17.49 7.37 -7.70
CA ALA A 117 18.05 8.33 -8.63
C ALA A 117 19.24 7.75 -9.38
N CYS A 118 19.35 8.07 -10.66
CA CYS A 118 20.61 7.98 -11.40
C CYS A 118 21.13 9.39 -11.64
N ALA A 119 22.46 9.57 -11.63
CA ALA A 119 23.11 10.81 -12.01
C ALA A 119 24.27 10.54 -12.96
N LEU A 120 24.52 11.48 -13.86
CA LEU A 120 25.58 11.43 -14.86
C LEU A 120 25.98 12.86 -15.23
N ALA A 121 27.28 13.17 -15.18
CA ALA A 121 27.84 14.48 -15.54
C ALA A 121 27.18 15.71 -14.87
N GLY A 122 26.57 15.55 -13.70
CA GLY A 122 25.85 16.60 -12.96
C GLY A 122 24.35 16.70 -13.24
N GLU A 123 23.81 15.99 -14.23
CA GLU A 123 22.37 15.79 -14.41
C GLU A 123 21.88 14.60 -13.55
N SER A 124 20.61 14.61 -13.14
CA SER A 124 20.01 13.47 -12.42
C SER A 124 18.56 13.22 -12.80
N ARG A 125 18.16 11.94 -12.85
CA ARG A 125 16.77 11.50 -12.99
C ARG A 125 16.35 10.72 -11.75
N ARG A 126 15.09 10.87 -11.32
CA ARG A 126 14.54 10.23 -10.11
C ARG A 126 13.27 9.44 -10.41
N TRP A 127 12.97 8.47 -9.54
CA TRP A 127 11.74 7.68 -9.53
C TRP A 127 11.24 7.49 -8.10
N ALA A 128 9.93 7.47 -7.91
CA ALA A 128 9.31 6.96 -6.71
C ALA A 128 9.04 5.46 -6.89
N VAL A 129 9.82 4.60 -6.24
CA VAL A 129 9.66 3.14 -6.35
C VAL A 129 8.79 2.66 -5.19
N ARG A 130 7.67 2.03 -5.54
CA ARG A 130 6.50 1.82 -4.67
C ARG A 130 5.88 0.44 -4.91
N GLY A 131 5.22 -0.08 -3.88
CA GLY A 131 4.64 -1.43 -3.92
C GLY A 131 3.17 -1.41 -4.26
N ARG A 132 2.74 -2.28 -5.18
CA ARG A 132 1.32 -2.49 -5.51
C ARG A 132 0.56 -2.95 -4.26
N PRO A 133 -0.51 -2.24 -3.84
CA PRO A 133 -1.30 -2.65 -2.70
C PRO A 133 -1.96 -4.01 -2.88
N HIS A 134 -1.70 -4.95 -1.95
CA HIS A 134 -2.35 -6.25 -1.92
C HIS A 134 -2.80 -6.63 -0.50
N VAL A 135 -4.07 -7.02 -0.38
CA VAL A 135 -4.74 -7.39 0.87
C VAL A 135 -4.63 -8.88 1.14
N LYS A 136 -4.31 -9.23 2.40
CA LYS A 136 -4.42 -10.59 2.94
C LYS A 136 -5.24 -10.56 4.23
N LEU A 137 -6.38 -11.25 4.20
CA LEU A 137 -7.21 -11.54 5.37
C LEU A 137 -6.80 -12.87 6.04
N PRO A 138 -7.05 -13.05 7.34
CA PRO A 138 -6.95 -14.36 7.99
C PRO A 138 -7.97 -15.33 7.38
N ALA A 139 -7.53 -16.52 6.96
CA ALA A 139 -8.36 -17.43 6.16
C ALA A 139 -9.64 -17.92 6.86
N ASN A 140 -9.62 -18.04 8.19
CA ASN A 140 -10.78 -18.29 9.06
C ASN A 140 -10.43 -17.86 10.48
N ALA A 141 -11.35 -17.19 11.19
CA ALA A 141 -11.26 -16.96 12.63
C ALA A 141 -12.45 -17.65 13.33
N ASN A 142 -12.18 -18.77 14.02
CA ASN A 142 -13.20 -19.40 14.86
C ASN A 142 -13.40 -18.54 16.11
N VAL A 143 -14.58 -17.94 16.24
CA VAL A 143 -14.94 -17.09 17.38
C VAL A 143 -15.79 -17.90 18.35
N VAL A 144 -15.37 -17.94 19.62
CA VAL A 144 -16.20 -18.46 20.69
C VAL A 144 -17.23 -17.40 21.07
N GLU A 145 -18.49 -17.81 21.19
CA GLU A 145 -19.58 -16.93 21.61
C GLU A 145 -19.24 -16.21 22.93
N GLY A 146 -19.49 -14.90 23.00
CA GLY A 146 -19.11 -14.07 24.14
C GLY A 146 -17.64 -13.60 24.18
N GLN A 147 -16.80 -13.96 23.21
CA GLN A 147 -15.45 -13.38 23.05
C GLN A 147 -15.45 -12.20 22.07
N LYS A 148 -14.49 -11.28 22.26
CA LYS A 148 -14.21 -10.19 21.32
C LYS A 148 -13.40 -10.74 20.14
N LEU A 149 -13.71 -10.31 18.92
CA LEU A 149 -12.91 -10.62 17.73
C LEU A 149 -12.07 -9.41 17.33
N LYS A 150 -10.78 -9.63 17.04
CA LYS A 150 -9.92 -8.68 16.30
C LYS A 150 -9.55 -9.34 14.97
N LEU A 151 -10.08 -8.83 13.87
CA LEU A 151 -9.58 -9.13 12.53
C LEU A 151 -8.57 -8.06 12.13
N THR A 152 -7.49 -8.45 11.46
CA THR A 152 -6.46 -7.53 10.99
C THR A 152 -6.17 -7.83 9.53
N CYS A 153 -6.47 -6.85 8.69
CA CYS A 153 -6.17 -6.85 7.27
C CYS A 153 -4.68 -6.53 7.11
N LYS A 154 -3.90 -7.46 6.55
CA LYS A 154 -2.49 -7.20 6.20
C LYS A 154 -2.46 -6.65 4.79
N VAL A 155 -2.02 -5.41 4.65
CA VAL A 155 -1.80 -4.79 3.34
C VAL A 155 -0.29 -4.72 3.10
N VAL A 156 0.13 -5.22 1.95
CA VAL A 156 1.50 -5.11 1.43
C VAL A 156 1.52 -4.04 0.36
N GLY A 157 2.57 -3.22 0.29
CA GLY A 157 2.70 -2.12 -0.68
C GLY A 157 2.50 -0.75 -0.06
N LYS A 158 3.07 0.30 -0.67
CA LYS A 158 3.02 1.68 -0.17
C LYS A 158 2.75 2.66 -1.31
N PRO A 159 1.93 3.71 -1.13
CA PRO A 159 1.23 4.08 0.12
C PRO A 159 0.14 3.07 0.49
N HIS A 160 -0.13 2.89 1.79
CA HIS A 160 -1.21 1.99 2.22
C HIS A 160 -2.57 2.61 1.87
N PRO A 161 -3.44 1.92 1.11
CA PRO A 161 -4.82 2.34 0.93
C PRO A 161 -5.62 2.19 2.22
N ARG A 162 -6.72 2.93 2.33
CA ARG A 162 -7.76 2.67 3.32
C ARG A 162 -8.44 1.34 3.04
N VAL A 163 -8.62 0.52 4.07
CA VAL A 163 -9.30 -0.78 3.97
C VAL A 163 -10.80 -0.59 4.16
N SER A 164 -11.60 -1.05 3.20
CA SER A 164 -13.03 -1.23 3.40
C SER A 164 -13.30 -2.65 3.90
N TRP A 165 -14.23 -2.78 4.85
CA TRP A 165 -14.71 -4.07 5.34
C TRP A 165 -16.14 -4.32 4.88
N SER A 166 -16.48 -5.58 4.63
CA SER A 166 -17.86 -6.02 4.44
C SER A 166 -18.09 -7.40 5.06
N TYR A 167 -19.36 -7.69 5.39
CA TYR A 167 -19.78 -8.96 5.96
C TYR A 167 -21.01 -9.51 5.26
N SER A 168 -21.16 -10.83 5.25
CA SER A 168 -22.40 -11.49 4.86
C SER A 168 -22.83 -12.50 5.92
N ASN A 169 -24.15 -12.64 6.11
CA ASN A 169 -24.75 -13.62 7.02
C ASN A 169 -25.41 -14.80 6.28
N SER A 170 -25.42 -14.78 4.95
CA SER A 170 -26.04 -15.80 4.11
C SER A 170 -25.02 -16.46 3.17
N SER A 171 -25.35 -17.64 2.67
CA SER A 171 -24.63 -18.32 1.58
C SER A 171 -24.75 -17.59 0.24
N ASP A 172 -25.63 -16.61 0.16
CA ASP A 172 -26.17 -16.09 -1.10
C ASP A 172 -25.34 -14.91 -1.64
N GLY A 173 -24.31 -14.50 -0.88
CA GLY A 173 -23.24 -13.60 -1.35
C GLY A 173 -23.52 -12.11 -1.24
N GLU A 174 -24.60 -11.70 -0.58
CA GLU A 174 -24.90 -10.29 -0.32
C GLU A 174 -23.96 -9.75 0.77
N PHE A 175 -22.97 -8.93 0.40
CA PHE A 175 -21.99 -8.35 1.33
C PHE A 175 -22.37 -6.92 1.71
N ALA A 176 -22.82 -6.72 2.95
CA ALA A 176 -23.10 -5.40 3.49
C ALA A 176 -21.79 -4.67 3.87
N PRO A 177 -21.58 -3.41 3.46
CA PRO A 177 -20.41 -2.64 3.86
C PRO A 177 -20.47 -2.30 5.36
N LEU A 178 -19.34 -2.38 6.03
CA LEU A 178 -19.17 -2.08 7.46
C LEU A 178 -18.99 -0.58 7.75
N GLY A 179 -19.41 0.27 6.82
CA GLY A 179 -19.27 1.73 6.90
C GLY A 179 -20.05 2.32 8.09
N ASP A 180 -19.41 3.27 8.75
CA ASP A 180 -20.05 4.32 9.54
C ASP A 180 -20.89 3.83 10.74
N GLY A 181 -20.52 2.70 11.36
CA GLY A 181 -21.09 2.19 12.61
C GLY A 181 -22.54 1.71 12.56
N ALA A 182 -23.26 1.99 11.48
CA ALA A 182 -24.69 1.67 11.34
C ALA A 182 -24.97 0.19 10.99
N ALA A 183 -24.04 -0.48 10.30
CA ALA A 183 -24.28 -1.79 9.71
C ALA A 183 -24.21 -2.98 10.70
N LEU A 184 -23.60 -2.82 11.88
CA LEU A 184 -23.45 -3.90 12.88
C LEU A 184 -23.82 -3.49 14.32
N GLY A 185 -24.39 -2.29 14.49
CA GLY A 185 -24.72 -1.70 15.80
C GLY A 185 -23.50 -1.37 16.66
N ASP A 186 -23.72 -1.04 17.93
CA ASP A 186 -22.69 -0.66 18.94
C ASP A 186 -21.61 -1.75 19.21
N GLY A 187 -21.62 -2.84 18.46
CA GLY A 187 -20.72 -3.98 18.59
C GLY A 187 -19.57 -4.03 17.59
N ALA A 188 -19.37 -3.04 16.71
CA ALA A 188 -18.27 -3.04 15.75
C ALA A 188 -17.52 -1.70 15.69
N ALA A 189 -16.19 -1.74 15.56
CA ALA A 189 -15.34 -0.57 15.39
C ALA A 189 -14.18 -0.84 14.42
N LEU A 190 -13.82 0.17 13.63
CA LEU A 190 -12.62 0.19 12.79
C LEU A 190 -11.48 0.92 13.49
N ALA A 191 -10.25 0.49 13.23
CA ALA A 191 -9.04 1.12 13.72
C ALA A 191 -7.88 0.90 12.73
N ASP A 192 -6.89 1.77 12.79
CA ASP A 192 -5.67 1.62 11.99
C ASP A 192 -4.84 0.41 12.47
N SER A 193 -4.15 -0.25 11.55
CA SER A 193 -3.24 -1.34 11.91
C SER A 193 -1.89 -0.83 12.43
N GLU A 194 -1.18 -1.69 13.16
CA GLU A 194 0.19 -1.44 13.64
C GLU A 194 1.19 -1.13 12.49
N ALA A 195 0.86 -1.51 11.25
CA ALA A 195 1.64 -1.18 10.06
C ALA A 195 1.29 0.21 9.47
N GLY A 196 0.38 0.97 10.07
CA GLY A 196 -0.10 2.25 9.52
C GLY A 196 -1.00 2.08 8.30
N VAL A 197 -1.84 1.05 8.29
CA VAL A 197 -2.90 0.85 7.28
C VAL A 197 -4.19 1.46 7.81
N PRO A 198 -4.77 2.49 7.15
CA PRO A 198 -6.02 3.10 7.60
C PRO A 198 -7.18 2.11 7.60
N ASP A 199 -7.95 2.07 8.69
CA ASP A 199 -9.04 1.10 8.94
C ASP A 199 -8.62 -0.39 8.84
N GLY A 200 -7.32 -0.69 8.92
CA GLY A 200 -6.78 -2.05 8.73
C GLY A 200 -7.15 -3.07 9.81
N VAL A 201 -7.87 -2.67 10.87
CA VAL A 201 -8.32 -3.54 11.97
C VAL A 201 -9.83 -3.40 12.16
N LEU A 202 -10.53 -4.53 12.15
CA LEU A 202 -11.93 -4.63 12.53
C LEU A 202 -12.02 -5.28 13.93
N LEU A 203 -12.62 -4.55 14.86
CA LEU A 203 -12.91 -5.01 16.22
C LEU A 203 -14.40 -5.30 16.34
N LEU A 204 -14.75 -6.52 16.73
CA LEU A 204 -16.12 -6.88 17.12
C LEU A 204 -16.17 -7.10 18.63
N ALA A 205 -17.10 -6.42 19.30
CA ALA A 205 -17.46 -6.67 20.68
C ALA A 205 -18.07 -8.07 20.84
N ALA A 206 -18.08 -8.56 22.09
CA ALA A 206 -18.66 -9.85 22.41
C ALA A 206 -20.16 -9.88 22.04
N ALA A 207 -20.57 -10.85 21.23
CA ALA A 207 -21.97 -11.07 20.93
C ALA A 207 -22.75 -11.35 22.22
N ALA A 208 -23.71 -10.49 22.56
CA ALA A 208 -24.62 -10.71 23.67
C ALA A 208 -25.74 -11.66 23.22
N ARG A 209 -25.91 -12.78 23.94
CA ARG A 209 -27.15 -13.56 23.85
C ARG A 209 -28.33 -12.67 24.25
N ARG A 210 -29.34 -12.59 23.39
CA ARG A 210 -30.68 -12.13 23.72
C ARG A 210 -31.60 -13.34 23.79
#